data_AF-A0A923ZFF5-F1
#
_entry.id   AF-A0A923ZFF5-F1
#
_cell.length_a   1.000
_cell.length_b   1.000
_cell.length_c   1.000
_cell.angle_alpha   90.00
_cell.angle_beta   90.00
_cell.angle_gamma   90.00
#
_symmetry.space_group_name_H-M   'P 1'
#
loop_
_entity.id
_entity.type
_entity.pdbx_description
1 polymer ?
#
loop_
_entity_poly.entity_id
_entity_poly.type
_entity_poly.pdbx_seq_one_letter_code
_entity_poly.pdbx_strand_id
1 'polypeptide(L)' 'GAIYWARPKIVYYANNREDAAGIGFDDSMIYEEMKVEISDRKIPIISLCREEALKIFKEWIKKSNKNMY' A
#
# COMPACT_ATOMS: atom_id res chain seq x y z
N GLY A 1 -0.51 2.99 4.70
CA GLY A 1 -0.13 3.39 3.33
C GLY A 1 -0.02 4.91 3.19
N ALA A 2 -1.16 5.61 3.13
CA ALA A 2 -1.21 7.06 2.83
C ALA A 2 -0.34 7.95 3.73
N ILE A 3 -0.34 7.71 5.04
CA ILE A 3 0.45 8.47 6.01
C ILE A 3 1.95 8.47 5.65
N TYR A 4 2.50 7.35 5.16
CA TYR A 4 3.92 7.26 4.82
C TYR A 4 4.28 8.06 3.56
N TRP A 5 3.36 8.19 2.60
CA TRP A 5 3.55 9.07 1.44
C TRP A 5 3.59 10.55 1.84
N ALA A 6 2.86 10.93 2.89
CA ALA A 6 2.81 12.30 3.39
C ALA A 6 4.01 12.69 4.28
N ARG A 7 4.80 11.72 4.76
CA ARG A 7 5.99 11.90 5.61
C ARG A 7 5.78 12.85 6.83
N PRO A 8 4.73 12.68 7.64
CA PRO A 8 4.60 13.43 8.88
C PRO A 8 5.70 13.01 9.88
N LYS A 9 6.11 13.93 10.75
CA LYS A 9 7.11 13.62 11.79
C LYS A 9 6.57 12.70 12.87
N ILE A 10 5.31 12.86 13.26
CA ILE A 10 4.65 12.12 14.34
C ILE A 10 3.18 11.93 13.98
N VAL A 11 2.61 10.79 14.37
CA VAL A 11 1.16 10.52 14.32
C VAL A 11 0.66 10.30 15.74
N TYR A 12 -0.26 11.14 16.18
CA TYR A 12 -0.97 10.96 17.44
C TYR A 12 -2.35 10.37 17.13
N TYR A 13 -2.79 9.37 17.89
CA TYR A 13 -4.09 8.74 17.75
C TYR A 13 -4.64 8.36 19.14
N ALA A 14 -5.96 8.32 19.27
CA ALA A 14 -6.65 8.02 20.53
C ALA A 14 -7.14 6.56 20.55
N ASN A 15 -8.16 6.24 19.76
CA ASN A 15 -8.67 4.88 19.65
C ASN A 15 -7.73 3.99 18.84
N ASN A 16 -7.55 2.76 19.30
CA ASN A 16 -6.73 1.77 18.64
C ASN A 16 -7.56 0.89 17.68
N ARG A 17 -6.89 -0.03 16.96
CA ARG A 17 -7.56 -0.94 16.01
C ARG A 17 -8.56 -1.89 16.65
N GLU A 18 -8.37 -2.25 17.92
CA GLU A 18 -9.25 -3.17 18.65
C GLU A 18 -10.53 -2.45 19.06
N ASP A 19 -10.44 -1.16 19.45
CA ASP A 19 -11.61 -0.31 19.69
C ASP A 19 -12.49 -0.19 18.43
N ALA A 20 -11.85 0.03 17.28
CA ALA A 20 -12.54 0.13 15.99
C ALA A 20 -13.21 -1.20 15.60
N ALA A 21 -12.51 -2.33 15.78
CA ALA A 21 -13.07 -3.65 15.54
C ALA A 21 -14.28 -3.93 16.45
N GLY A 22 -14.22 -3.49 17.71
CA GLY A 22 -15.30 -3.65 18.69
C GLY A 22 -16.63 -2.99 18.30
N ILE A 23 -16.60 -2.01 17.38
CA ILE A 23 -17.81 -1.34 16.85
C ILE A 23 -18.12 -1.70 15.38
N GLY A 24 -17.48 -2.75 14.85
CA GLY A 24 -17.75 -3.28 13.51
C GLY A 24 -16.88 -2.73 12.38
N PHE A 25 -15.86 -1.92 12.68
CA PHE A 25 -14.82 -1.51 11.73
C PHE A 25 -13.58 -2.40 11.91
N ASP A 26 -13.65 -3.62 11.39
CA ASP A 26 -12.58 -4.60 11.54
C ASP A 26 -11.71 -4.72 10.27
N ASP A 27 -10.51 -4.13 10.34
CA ASP A 27 -9.50 -4.19 9.29
C ASP A 27 -8.58 -5.43 9.42
N SER A 28 -8.83 -6.33 10.38
CA SER A 28 -8.00 -7.50 10.67
C SER A 28 -7.63 -8.30 9.43
N MET A 29 -8.61 -8.53 8.54
CA MET A 29 -8.43 -9.26 7.29
C MET A 29 -7.34 -8.62 6.41
N ILE A 30 -7.30 -7.29 6.32
CA ILE A 30 -6.30 -6.58 5.51
C ILE A 30 -4.89 -6.81 6.08
N TYR A 31 -4.75 -6.74 7.41
CA TYR A 31 -3.48 -6.97 8.08
C TYR A 31 -3.00 -8.43 8.00
N GLU A 32 -3.93 -9.38 8.03
CA GLU A 32 -3.63 -10.81 7.87
C GLU A 32 -3.16 -11.11 6.43
N GLU A 33 -3.85 -10.59 5.42
CA GLU A 33 -3.49 -10.75 4.01
C GLU A 33 -2.11 -10.13 3.69
N MET A 34 -1.68 -9.10 4.43
CA MET A 34 -0.34 -8.52 4.28
C MET A 34 0.78 -9.42 4.82
N LYS A 35 0.49 -10.41 5.67
CA LYS A 35 1.49 -11.31 6.27
C LYS A 35 1.76 -12.56 5.45
N VAL A 36 0.88 -12.91 4.51
CA VAL A 36 1.01 -14.09 3.66
C VAL A 36 1.60 -13.74 2.30
N GLU A 37 2.15 -14.76 1.64
CA GLU A 37 2.66 -14.63 0.26
C GLU A 37 1.55 -14.19 -0.70
N ILE A 38 1.93 -13.48 -1.75
CA ILE A 38 0.97 -12.95 -2.73
C ILE A 38 0.13 -14.07 -3.37
N SER A 39 0.71 -15.26 -3.55
CA SER A 39 0.03 -16.45 -4.08
C SER A 39 -1.04 -17.00 -3.14
N ASP A 40 -0.90 -16.75 -1.84
CA ASP A 40 -1.71 -17.36 -0.78
C ASP A 40 -2.79 -16.41 -0.25
N ARG A 41 -2.85 -15.19 -0.81
CA ARG A 41 -3.88 -14.20 -0.51
C ARG A 41 -5.26 -14.67 -0.96
N LYS A 42 -6.26 -14.43 -0.13
CA LYS A 42 -7.68 -14.71 -0.43
C LYS A 42 -8.14 -13.97 -1.68
N ILE A 43 -7.65 -12.75 -1.89
CA ILE A 43 -7.93 -11.97 -3.10
C ILE A 43 -6.74 -12.16 -4.06
N PRO A 44 -6.93 -12.83 -5.21
CA PRO A 44 -5.85 -13.04 -6.16
C PRO A 44 -5.29 -11.73 -6.71
N ILE A 45 -3.96 -11.58 -6.65
CA ILE A 45 -3.25 -10.45 -7.23
C ILE A 45 -2.51 -10.93 -8.48
N ILE A 46 -3.07 -10.62 -9.65
CA ILE A 46 -2.57 -11.11 -10.94
C ILE A 46 -1.77 -9.99 -11.62
N SER A 47 -0.51 -10.26 -11.96
CA SER A 47 0.33 -9.33 -12.72
C SER A 47 0.07 -9.48 -14.22
N LEU A 48 -0.24 -8.37 -14.89
CA LEU A 48 -0.50 -8.32 -16.34
C LEU A 48 0.41 -7.28 -17.01
N CYS A 49 0.78 -7.53 -18.27
CA CYS A 49 1.52 -6.60 -19.15
C CYS A 49 2.78 -5.99 -18.51
N ARG A 50 3.56 -6.83 -17.80
CA ARG A 50 4.72 -6.38 -17.02
C ARG A 50 5.77 -5.69 -17.90
N GLU A 51 6.02 -6.21 -19.09
CA GLU A 51 7.04 -5.69 -19.99
C GLU A 51 6.70 -4.29 -20.50
N GLU A 52 5.44 -4.06 -20.87
CA GLU A 52 4.92 -2.76 -21.29
C GLU A 52 4.94 -1.75 -20.14
N ALA A 53 4.46 -2.16 -18.96
CA ALA A 53 4.45 -1.30 -17.77
C ALA A 53 5.87 -0.83 -17.38
N LEU A 54 6.87 -1.70 -17.51
CA LEU A 54 8.27 -1.33 -17.22
C LEU A 54 8.81 -0.24 -18.15
N LYS A 55 8.29 -0.08 -19.37
CA LYS A 55 8.70 1.00 -20.28
C LYS A 55 8.36 2.38 -19.68
N ILE A 56 7.21 2.51 -19.04
CA ILE A 56 6.78 3.75 -18.37
C ILE A 56 7.75 4.15 -17.26
N PHE A 57 8.22 3.19 -16.45
CA PHE A 57 9.24 3.49 -15.43
C PHE A 57 10.59 3.87 -16.03
N LYS A 58 11.01 3.26 -17.14
CA LYS A 58 12.23 3.67 -17.85
C LYS A 58 12.13 5.11 -18.36
N GLU A 59 10.96 5.51 -18.86
CA GLU A 59 10.70 6.90 -19.30
C GLU A 59 10.69 7.87 -18.12
N TRP A 60 10.05 7.53 -17.01
CA TRP A 60 10.08 8.33 -15.77
C TRP A 60 11.50 8.54 -15.27
N ILE A 61 12.35 7.51 -15.33
CA ILE A 61 13.76 7.62 -14.94
C ILE A 61 14.50 8.65 -15.80
N LYS A 62 14.28 8.64 -17.11
CA LYS A 62 14.93 9.54 -18.08
C LYS A 62 14.42 10.99 -18.03
N LYS A 63 13.26 11.24 -17.43
CA LYS A 63 12.68 12.60 -17.31
C LYS A 63 13.57 13.48 -16.41
N SER A 64 14.12 14.55 -16.97
CA SER A 64 15.04 15.47 -16.29
C SER A 64 14.35 16.41 -15.29
N ASN A 65 13.09 16.77 -15.54
CA ASN A 65 12.29 17.59 -14.65
C ASN A 65 11.20 16.73 -13.98
N LYS A 66 11.60 15.91 -13.01
CA LYS A 66 10.70 15.13 -12.18
C LYS A 66 10.87 15.53 -10.73
N ASN A 67 9.75 15.77 -10.05
CA ASN A 67 9.76 16.00 -8.62
C ASN A 67 9.72 14.62 -7.93
N MET A 68 10.75 14.34 -7.15
CA MET A 68 10.68 13.23 -6.20
C MET A 68 9.82 13.68 -5.03
N TYR A 69 8.87 12.84 -4.62
CA TYR A 69 8.05 13.07 -3.43
C TYR A 69 8.94 13.18 -2.19
#